data_AF-A0A6I0JML8-F1
#
_entry.id   AF-A0A6I0JML8-F1
#
_cell.length_a   1.000
_cell.length_b   1.000
_cell.length_c   1.000
_cell.angle_alpha   90.00
_cell.angle_beta   90.00
_cell.angle_gamma   90.00
#
_symmetry.space_group_name_H-M   'P 1'
#
loop_
_entity.id
_entity.type
_entity.pdbx_description
1 polymer ?
#
loop_
_entity_poly.entity_id
_entity_poly.type
_entity_poly.pdbx_seq_one_letter_code
_entity_poly.pdbx_strand_id
1 'polypeptide(L)'
;RRVFVTGHSAGGYLTLMVGLDKSYLQEYGVDADSIAAYLPISGQTVTHFTIRKERSLPEGIPVIDQYAPCNKARKDTPPFVLITGDRNLEMADRYEENALLASVLKNIGNKKVSLYELQGFDHGQVYVPGCCLVANYIRNFIADGR
;
A
#
# COMPACT_ATOMS: atom_id res chain seq x y z
N ARG A 1 1.51 -19.36 11.87
CA ARG A 1 2.62 -18.51 11.36
C ARG A 1 2.03 -17.13 11.07
N ARG A 2 2.62 -16.04 11.55
CA ARG A 2 2.15 -14.67 11.27
C ARG A 2 3.09 -14.05 10.24
N VAL A 3 2.58 -13.75 9.05
CA VAL A 3 3.36 -13.14 7.96
C VAL A 3 2.92 -11.70 7.80
N PHE A 4 3.87 -10.78 7.75
CA PHE A 4 3.64 -9.36 7.50
C PHE A 4 4.41 -8.98 6.24
N VAL A 5 3.80 -8.17 5.38
CA VAL A 5 4.42 -7.73 4.12
C VAL A 5 4.51 -6.22 4.11
N THR A 6 5.69 -5.69 3.81
CA THR A 6 5.96 -4.26 3.73
C THR A 6 7.01 -4.00 2.65
N GLY A 7 7.05 -2.76 2.18
CA GLY A 7 8.06 -2.28 1.26
C GLY A 7 7.92 -0.78 1.08
N HIS A 8 9.02 -0.13 0.71
CA HIS A 8 9.09 1.31 0.43
C HIS A 8 9.08 1.56 -1.08
N SER A 9 8.41 2.64 -1.52
CA SER A 9 8.36 3.07 -2.92
C SER A 9 7.83 1.96 -3.84
N ALA A 10 8.63 1.48 -4.81
CA ALA A 10 8.25 0.35 -5.66
C ALA A 10 7.92 -0.91 -4.84
N GLY A 11 8.59 -1.14 -3.71
CA GLY A 11 8.25 -2.21 -2.77
C GLY A 11 6.89 -2.01 -2.09
N GLY A 12 6.48 -0.76 -1.87
CA GLY A 12 5.15 -0.41 -1.37
C GLY A 12 4.07 -0.72 -2.40
N TYR A 13 4.32 -0.40 -3.67
CA TYR A 13 3.45 -0.81 -4.79
C TYR A 13 3.30 -2.33 -4.89
N LEU A 14 4.42 -3.08 -4.80
CA LEU A 14 4.36 -4.55 -4.83
C LEU A 14 3.63 -5.13 -3.62
N THR A 15 3.82 -4.56 -2.42
CA THR A 15 3.07 -4.91 -1.21
C THR A 15 1.56 -4.74 -1.41
N LEU A 16 1.15 -3.67 -2.08
CA LEU A 16 -0.25 -3.43 -2.42
C LEU A 16 -0.77 -4.43 -3.44
N MET A 17 -0.07 -4.63 -4.54
CA MET A 17 -0.50 -5.54 -5.61
C MET A 17 -0.66 -6.97 -5.12
N VAL A 18 0.33 -7.50 -4.39
CA VAL A 18 0.31 -8.88 -3.90
C VAL A 18 -0.80 -9.14 -2.87
N GLY A 19 -1.24 -8.09 -2.15
CA GLY A 19 -2.30 -8.22 -1.15
C GLY A 19 -3.71 -7.93 -1.67
N LEU A 20 -3.85 -7.02 -2.63
CA LEU A 20 -5.15 -6.63 -3.20
C LEU A 20 -5.55 -7.56 -4.35
N ASP A 21 -4.60 -7.96 -5.21
CA ASP A 21 -4.81 -8.94 -6.26
C ASP A 21 -4.44 -10.34 -5.79
N LYS A 22 -5.46 -11.14 -5.44
CA LYS A 22 -5.28 -12.49 -4.90
C LYS A 22 -4.60 -13.45 -5.90
N SER A 23 -4.66 -13.16 -7.20
CA SER A 23 -4.13 -14.07 -8.23
C SER A 23 -2.63 -14.34 -8.09
N TYR A 24 -1.86 -13.34 -7.64
CA TYR A 24 -0.40 -13.46 -7.49
C TYR A 24 0.01 -14.51 -6.46
N LEU A 25 -0.63 -14.56 -5.28
CA LEU A 25 -0.30 -15.55 -4.26
C LEU A 25 -1.02 -16.88 -4.50
N GLN A 26 -2.18 -16.86 -5.16
CA GLN A 26 -2.93 -18.05 -5.51
C GLN A 26 -2.14 -18.96 -6.46
N GLU A 27 -1.30 -18.41 -7.34
CA GLU A 27 -0.38 -19.17 -8.20
C GLU A 27 0.56 -20.09 -7.39
N TYR A 28 0.85 -19.72 -6.14
CA TYR A 28 1.69 -20.48 -5.21
C TYR A 28 0.88 -21.23 -4.13
N GLY A 29 -0.44 -21.31 -4.28
CA GLY A 29 -1.32 -21.96 -3.31
C GLY A 29 -1.46 -21.21 -1.98
N VAL A 30 -1.17 -19.90 -1.95
CA VAL A 30 -1.27 -19.06 -0.76
C VAL A 30 -2.47 -18.14 -0.87
N ASP A 31 -3.34 -18.16 0.15
CA ASP A 31 -4.42 -17.16 0.24
C ASP A 31 -3.85 -15.83 0.71
N ALA A 32 -4.02 -14.76 -0.08
CA ALA A 32 -3.63 -13.41 0.30
C ALA A 32 -4.31 -12.93 1.60
N ASP A 33 -5.44 -13.54 1.98
CA ASP A 33 -6.15 -13.25 3.23
C ASP A 33 -5.54 -13.96 4.46
N SER A 34 -4.61 -14.89 4.26
CA SER A 34 -3.86 -15.54 5.34
C SER A 34 -2.70 -14.69 5.89
N ILE A 35 -2.35 -13.60 5.20
CA ILE A 35 -1.32 -12.65 5.63
C ILE A 35 -1.86 -11.80 6.78
N ALA A 36 -1.06 -11.60 7.83
CA ALA A 36 -1.49 -10.92 9.05
C ALA A 36 -1.76 -9.43 8.84
N ALA A 37 -0.94 -8.74 8.04
CA ALA A 37 -1.17 -7.38 7.56
C ALA A 37 -0.24 -7.01 6.39
N TYR A 38 -0.68 -6.04 5.59
CA TYR A 38 0.09 -5.37 4.55
C TYR A 38 0.36 -3.93 4.99
N LEU A 39 1.63 -3.52 5.02
CA LEU A 39 2.07 -2.22 5.53
C LEU A 39 2.94 -1.48 4.50
N PRO A 40 2.39 -1.05 3.36
CA PRO A 40 3.14 -0.34 2.33
C PRO A 40 3.58 1.05 2.81
N ILE A 41 4.80 1.45 2.46
CA ILE A 41 5.37 2.78 2.74
C ILE A 41 5.59 3.52 1.41
N SER A 42 4.92 4.65 1.24
CA SER A 42 4.97 5.51 0.05
C SER A 42 4.94 4.73 -1.27
N GLY A 43 4.01 3.78 -1.37
CA GLY A 43 3.76 3.00 -2.59
C GLY A 43 2.82 3.70 -3.58
N GLN A 44 2.99 3.44 -4.87
CA GLN A 44 2.02 3.86 -5.88
C GLN A 44 0.71 3.07 -5.76
N THR A 45 -0.42 3.75 -5.89
CA THR A 45 -1.76 3.10 -5.91
C THR A 45 -2.45 3.20 -7.27
N VAL A 46 -1.91 4.03 -8.16
CA VAL A 46 -2.18 4.00 -9.61
C VAL A 46 -1.19 3.07 -10.32
N THR A 47 -1.34 2.90 -11.64
CA THR A 47 -0.40 2.10 -12.44
C THR A 47 1.02 2.64 -12.30
N HIS A 48 1.95 1.77 -11.89
CA HIS A 48 3.32 2.16 -11.56
C HIS A 48 4.00 2.92 -12.71
N PHE A 49 4.83 3.92 -12.40
CA PHE A 49 5.44 4.77 -13.43
C PHE A 49 6.27 3.96 -14.43
N THR A 50 6.94 2.88 -13.99
CA THR A 50 7.70 1.99 -14.89
C THR A 50 6.79 1.39 -15.96
N ILE A 51 5.64 0.86 -15.55
CA ILE A 51 4.65 0.26 -16.47
C ILE A 51 4.08 1.33 -17.40
N ARG A 52 3.81 2.54 -16.89
CA ARG A 52 3.37 3.67 -17.72
C ARG A 52 4.43 4.06 -18.76
N LYS A 53 5.71 4.10 -18.37
CA LYS A 53 6.84 4.40 -19.24
C LYS A 53 7.02 3.32 -20.32
N GLU A 54 6.95 2.05 -19.95
CA GLU A 54 7.00 0.91 -20.88
C GLU A 54 5.88 0.97 -21.92
N ARG A 55 4.73 1.53 -21.56
CA ARG A 55 3.57 1.73 -22.44
C ARG A 55 3.53 3.08 -23.15
N SER A 56 4.58 3.90 -23.01
CA SER A 56 4.66 5.24 -23.61
C SER A 56 3.47 6.14 -23.25
N LEU A 57 2.98 6.02 -22.01
CA LEU A 57 1.89 6.85 -21.49
C LEU A 57 2.41 8.20 -20.96
N PRO A 58 1.60 9.27 -20.99
CA PRO A 58 2.01 10.59 -20.50
C PRO A 58 2.47 10.57 -19.04
N GLU A 59 3.57 11.27 -18.76
CA GLU A 59 4.01 11.53 -17.39
C GLU A 59 3.02 12.47 -16.67
N GLY A 60 2.94 12.35 -15.35
CA GLY A 60 2.07 13.19 -14.51
C GLY A 60 0.57 12.86 -14.58
N ILE A 61 0.08 12.13 -15.59
CA ILE A 61 -1.32 11.70 -15.65
C ILE A 61 -1.47 10.31 -15.02
N PRO A 62 -2.22 10.15 -13.92
CA PRO A 62 -2.45 8.84 -13.31
C PRO A 62 -3.27 7.95 -14.25
N VAL A 63 -2.96 6.66 -14.27
CA VAL A 63 -3.73 5.63 -14.98
C VAL A 63 -4.18 4.60 -13.97
N ILE A 64 -5.47 4.25 -13.98
CA ILE A 64 -6.06 3.25 -13.09
C ILE A 64 -6.57 2.10 -13.98
N ASP A 65 -5.74 1.09 -14.19
CA ASP A 65 -6.08 -0.11 -14.96
C ASP A 65 -5.67 -1.39 -14.20
N GLN A 66 -5.56 -2.53 -14.87
CA GLN A 66 -5.24 -3.81 -14.21
C GLN A 66 -3.92 -3.82 -13.44
N TYR A 67 -3.04 -2.85 -13.65
CA TYR A 67 -1.76 -2.70 -12.93
C TYR A 67 -1.82 -1.68 -11.78
N ALA A 68 -3.00 -1.14 -11.47
CA ALA A 68 -3.17 -0.18 -10.37
C ALA A 68 -3.76 -0.87 -9.15
N PRO A 69 -3.14 -0.76 -7.95
CA PRO A 69 -3.75 -1.21 -6.70
C PRO A 69 -5.18 -0.68 -6.47
N CYS A 70 -5.47 0.55 -6.87
CA CYS A 70 -6.80 1.15 -6.76
C CYS A 70 -7.87 0.40 -7.58
N ASN A 71 -7.50 -0.24 -8.69
CA ASN A 71 -8.40 -1.09 -9.49
C ASN A 71 -8.59 -2.49 -8.85
N LYS A 72 -7.76 -2.86 -7.88
CA LYS A 72 -7.80 -4.14 -7.17
C LYS A 72 -8.48 -4.04 -5.80
N ALA A 73 -9.15 -2.92 -5.52
CA ALA A 73 -9.84 -2.70 -4.27
C ALA A 73 -10.92 -3.77 -4.04
N ARG A 74 -10.92 -4.37 -2.84
CA ARG A 74 -11.89 -5.40 -2.44
C ARG A 74 -12.31 -5.19 -0.98
N LYS A 75 -13.56 -5.59 -0.69
CA LYS A 75 -14.22 -5.36 0.60
C LYS A 75 -13.56 -6.12 1.74
N ASP A 76 -13.30 -7.40 1.54
CA ASP A 76 -12.70 -8.26 2.55
C ASP A 76 -11.21 -8.36 2.28
N THR A 77 -10.37 -7.97 3.25
CA THR A 77 -8.90 -8.11 3.22
C THR A 77 -8.38 -8.38 4.64
N PRO A 78 -7.10 -8.71 4.82
CA PRO A 78 -6.38 -8.41 6.06
C PRO A 78 -6.20 -6.90 6.25
N PRO A 79 -5.70 -6.47 7.41
CA PRO A 79 -5.33 -5.08 7.62
C PRO A 79 -4.38 -4.54 6.55
N PHE A 80 -4.76 -3.40 5.97
CA PHE A 80 -3.91 -2.54 5.15
C PHE A 80 -3.58 -1.27 5.93
N VAL A 81 -2.30 -1.06 6.23
CA VAL A 81 -1.79 0.12 6.93
C VAL A 81 -0.99 0.94 5.92
N LEU A 82 -1.67 1.86 5.24
CA LEU A 82 -1.04 2.75 4.27
C LEU A 82 -0.21 3.81 5.00
N ILE A 83 1.04 3.97 4.62
CA ILE A 83 1.98 4.92 5.24
C ILE A 83 2.55 5.79 4.13
N THR A 84 2.55 7.10 4.32
CA THR A 84 3.03 8.09 3.34
C THR A 84 3.81 9.20 4.02
N GLY A 85 4.66 9.91 3.28
CA GLY A 85 5.33 11.12 3.75
C GLY A 85 4.36 12.31 3.84
N ASP A 86 4.92 13.48 4.10
CA ASP A 86 4.17 14.74 4.10
C ASP A 86 3.69 15.06 2.69
N ARG A 87 2.39 15.29 2.51
CA ARG A 87 1.81 15.57 1.18
C ARG A 87 2.49 16.73 0.43
N ASN A 88 3.12 17.66 1.15
CA ASN A 88 3.78 18.82 0.55
C ASN A 88 5.28 18.61 0.27
N LEU A 89 5.89 17.52 0.78
CA LEU A 89 7.32 17.21 0.61
C LEU A 89 7.55 15.92 -0.18
N GLU A 90 6.56 15.06 -0.22
CA GLU A 90 6.59 13.75 -0.82
C GLU A 90 6.64 13.81 -2.37
N MET A 91 7.03 12.70 -3.00
CA MET A 91 7.04 12.60 -4.46
C MET A 91 5.62 12.72 -5.02
N ALA A 92 5.48 13.45 -6.13
CA ALA A 92 4.22 13.83 -6.77
C ALA A 92 3.04 12.84 -6.56
N ASP A 93 1.97 13.37 -5.97
CA ASP A 93 0.67 12.74 -5.72
C ASP A 93 0.68 11.49 -4.82
N ARG A 94 1.80 11.14 -4.18
CA ARG A 94 1.91 9.89 -3.39
C ARG A 94 0.91 9.86 -2.24
N TYR A 95 0.72 10.98 -1.56
CA TYR A 95 -0.27 11.08 -0.49
C TYR A 95 -1.68 10.96 -1.07
N GLU A 96 -1.99 11.75 -2.10
CA GLU A 96 -3.29 11.84 -2.76
C GLU A 96 -3.73 10.49 -3.31
N GLU A 97 -2.84 9.74 -3.95
CA GLU A 97 -3.15 8.42 -4.50
C GLU A 97 -3.40 7.38 -3.37
N ASN A 98 -2.68 7.45 -2.25
CA ASN A 98 -2.94 6.58 -1.10
C ASN A 98 -4.24 6.98 -0.38
N ALA A 99 -4.57 8.27 -0.32
CA ALA A 99 -5.85 8.77 0.17
C ALA A 99 -7.01 8.30 -0.72
N LEU A 100 -6.84 8.31 -2.05
CA LEU A 100 -7.81 7.77 -3.00
C LEU A 100 -8.04 6.27 -2.74
N LEU A 101 -6.99 5.46 -2.66
CA LEU A 101 -7.10 4.03 -2.38
C LEU A 101 -7.81 3.77 -1.05
N ALA A 102 -7.44 4.48 0.02
CA ALA A 102 -8.08 4.37 1.33
C ALA A 102 -9.58 4.69 1.25
N SER A 103 -9.94 5.75 0.53
CA SER A 103 -11.33 6.16 0.32
C SER A 103 -12.11 5.10 -0.45
N VAL A 104 -11.56 4.59 -1.56
CA VAL A 104 -12.19 3.53 -2.37
C VAL A 104 -12.41 2.27 -1.54
N LEU A 105 -11.41 1.80 -0.80
CA LEU A 105 -11.52 0.63 0.08
C LEU A 105 -12.61 0.82 1.14
N LYS A 106 -12.66 1.99 1.80
CA LYS A 106 -13.71 2.29 2.79
C LYS A 106 -15.11 2.33 2.16
N ASN A 107 -15.25 2.95 0.99
CA ASN A 107 -16.53 3.10 0.29
C ASN A 107 -17.14 1.76 -0.11
N ILE A 108 -16.32 0.78 -0.50
CA ILE A 108 -16.79 -0.58 -0.80
C ILE A 108 -16.99 -1.44 0.47
N GLY A 109 -16.87 -0.85 1.66
CA GLY A 109 -17.16 -1.47 2.94
C GLY A 109 -15.98 -2.16 3.63
N ASN A 110 -14.73 -1.93 3.18
CA ASN A 110 -13.56 -2.46 3.87
C ASN A 110 -13.31 -1.69 5.18
N LYS A 111 -13.33 -2.42 6.30
CA LYS A 111 -13.18 -1.85 7.65
C LYS A 111 -11.76 -1.94 8.22
N LYS A 112 -10.82 -2.49 7.45
CA LYS A 112 -9.47 -2.84 7.91
C LYS A 112 -8.38 -2.03 7.18
N VAL A 113 -8.70 -0.81 6.76
CA VAL A 113 -7.75 0.10 6.11
C VAL A 113 -7.49 1.34 6.98
N SER A 114 -6.22 1.70 7.14
CA SER A 114 -5.77 2.92 7.81
C SER A 114 -4.77 3.66 6.92
N LEU A 115 -4.69 4.98 7.08
CA LEU A 115 -3.74 5.84 6.36
C LEU A 115 -3.01 6.73 7.37
N TYR A 116 -1.68 6.72 7.30
CA TYR A 116 -0.80 7.58 8.07
C TYR A 116 -0.04 8.54 7.14
N GLU A 117 -0.05 9.81 7.50
CA GLU A 117 0.77 10.85 6.90
C GLU A 117 1.87 11.22 7.89
N LEU A 118 3.13 11.01 7.49
CA LEU A 118 4.29 11.27 8.33
C LEU A 118 4.83 12.66 7.99
N GLN A 119 4.28 13.66 8.68
CA GLN A 119 4.61 15.07 8.47
C GLN A 119 6.11 15.36 8.64
N GLY A 120 6.64 16.23 7.80
CA GLY A 120 8.06 16.62 7.80
C GLY A 120 9.01 15.63 7.12
N PHE A 121 8.51 14.55 6.48
CA PHE A 121 9.33 13.59 5.76
C PHE A 121 8.97 13.54 4.27
N ASP A 122 9.98 13.61 3.41
CA ASP A 122 9.85 13.42 1.96
C ASP A 122 9.91 11.93 1.56
N HIS A 123 9.84 11.65 0.25
CA HIS A 123 9.90 10.28 -0.30
C HIS A 123 11.14 9.51 0.10
N GLY A 124 12.26 10.22 0.22
CA GLY A 124 13.57 9.65 0.51
C GLY A 124 13.74 9.32 1.99
N GLN A 125 13.00 9.98 2.88
CA GLN A 125 13.18 9.89 4.34
C GLN A 125 12.01 9.23 5.06
N VAL A 126 10.81 9.18 4.47
CA VAL A 126 9.59 8.60 5.05
C VAL A 126 9.77 7.17 5.57
N TYR A 127 10.66 6.39 4.99
CA TYR A 127 10.93 5.03 5.46
C TYR A 127 11.49 5.00 6.90
N VAL A 128 12.15 6.06 7.38
CA VAL A 128 12.71 6.12 8.72
C VAL A 128 11.61 6.04 9.79
N PRO A 129 10.63 6.97 9.86
CA PRO A 129 9.49 6.84 10.77
C PRO A 129 8.53 5.73 10.33
N GLY A 130 8.42 5.43 9.03
CA GLY A 130 7.57 4.37 8.50
C GLY A 130 7.94 2.98 9.03
N CYS A 131 9.24 2.63 9.03
CA CYS A 131 9.73 1.37 9.59
C CYS A 131 9.50 1.28 11.10
N CYS A 132 9.62 2.40 11.84
CA CYS A 132 9.26 2.45 13.26
C CYS A 132 7.78 2.14 13.48
N LEU A 133 6.89 2.70 12.65
CA LEU A 133 5.45 2.43 12.69
C LEU A 133 5.16 0.96 12.39
N VAL A 134 5.80 0.37 11.37
CA VAL A 134 5.68 -1.06 11.04
C VAL A 134 6.10 -1.94 12.22
N ALA A 135 7.27 -1.66 12.82
CA ALA A 135 7.76 -2.41 13.97
C ALA A 135 6.81 -2.31 15.18
N ASN A 136 6.26 -1.13 15.43
CA ASN A 136 5.25 -0.92 16.48
C ASN A 136 3.97 -1.70 16.20
N TYR A 137 3.49 -1.68 14.96
CA TYR A 137 2.30 -2.43 14.56
C TYR A 137 2.49 -3.92 14.83
N ILE A 138 3.62 -4.50 14.41
CA ILE A 138 3.92 -5.92 14.62
C ILE A 138 3.99 -6.26 16.11
N ARG A 139 4.68 -5.44 16.91
CA ARG A 139 4.77 -5.65 18.37
C ARG A 139 3.39 -5.63 19.04
N ASN A 140 2.57 -4.65 18.70
CA ASN A 140 1.22 -4.52 19.26
C ASN A 140 0.31 -5.67 18.80
N PHE A 141 0.38 -6.05 17.52
CA PHE A 141 -0.36 -7.19 16.98
C PHE A 141 -0.06 -8.47 17.78
N ILE A 142 1.22 -8.72 18.07
CA ILE A 142 1.65 -9.88 18.86
C ILE A 142 1.17 -9.78 20.32
N ALA A 143 1.31 -8.60 20.94
CA ALA A 143 0.90 -8.37 22.33
C ALA A 143 -0.62 -8.54 22.54
N ASP A 144 -1.43 -8.18 21.55
CA ASP A 144 -2.89 -8.34 21.58
C ASP A 144 -3.35 -9.80 21.42
N GLY A 145 -2.43 -10.76 21.28
CA GLY A 145 -2.76 -12.17 21.10
C GLY A 145 -3.34 -12.52 19.73
N ARG A 146 -3.36 -11.58 18.78
CA ARG A 146 -3.80 -11.78 17.39
C ARG A 146 -2.69 -12.41 16.58
#